data_AF-A0A3M1HY54-F1
#
_entry.id   AF-A0A3M1HY54-F1
#
_cell.length_a   1.000
_cell.length_b   1.000
_cell.length_c   1.000
_cell.angle_alpha   90.00
_cell.angle_beta   90.00
_cell.angle_gamma   90.00
#
_symmetry.space_group_name_H-M   'P 1'
#
loop_
_entity.id
_entity.type
_entity.pdbx_description
1 polymer ?
#
loop_
_entity_poly.entity_id
_entity_poly.type
_entity_poly.pdbx_seq_one_letter_code
_entity_poly.pdbx_strand_id
1 'polypeptide(L)'
;MTKARRTTRSIPFLPLLVLVVAVVAFLIWGLPYFLLPSPVQTGIGGGFGSETFSAEVEAIIEEGTVTLGEVTQPYQVMRVRVLEGPYQGVLFEVEYGKRQIRQEGITFRPGDRILVAISKRPDGFVNAYFVDYVRTPQLLILALVFVAAILITGRWKGLRSLLSMGFSLLVIIAYIIPHILNGEDPVQVSIIGSSILLAVTLYLTYGWNLKTHSAVAGMLIVLLITGSLAWLFVHLARLTGMGDENAMFLMQMSGVRVNLRGLLLGGMIIGALGVLDDLVTTQASAVFELHATDKRLGFRALYERAMRIGQDHIAATVNTLVLAYAGASLPMLLLFSLGEGKIGQLINFSLVAEEIVRTLVGSLGLIAAVPITTALAAALALYHEHLGGLRPWLGPANAGDGHVH
;
A
#
# COMPACT_ATOMS: atom_id res chain seq x y z
N MET A 1 -19.39 -16.26 -57.67
CA MET A 1 -18.69 -17.18 -56.74
C MET A 1 -17.80 -16.36 -55.82
N THR A 2 -18.23 -16.30 -54.57
CA THR A 2 -17.57 -15.69 -53.41
C THR A 2 -16.29 -16.44 -53.06
N LYS A 3 -15.19 -15.72 -52.83
CA LYS A 3 -14.11 -16.21 -51.98
C LYS A 3 -13.56 -15.06 -51.14
N ALA A 4 -14.27 -14.80 -50.05
CA ALA A 4 -13.80 -13.98 -48.94
C ALA A 4 -12.45 -14.54 -48.46
N ARG A 5 -11.40 -13.70 -48.49
CA ARG A 5 -10.17 -13.97 -47.77
C ARG A 5 -10.48 -13.89 -46.27
N ARG A 6 -10.57 -15.05 -45.62
CA ARG A 6 -10.53 -15.17 -44.15
C ARG A 6 -9.19 -14.61 -43.66
N THR A 7 -9.22 -13.40 -43.10
CA THR A 7 -8.18 -12.88 -42.23
C THR A 7 -8.40 -13.45 -40.83
N THR A 8 -7.97 -14.68 -40.60
CA THR A 8 -7.74 -15.19 -39.25
C THR A 8 -6.44 -14.59 -38.72
N ARG A 9 -6.52 -13.52 -37.93
CA ARG A 9 -5.59 -13.25 -36.82
C ARG A 9 -6.36 -12.60 -35.66
N SER A 10 -6.59 -13.45 -34.68
CA SER A 10 -7.28 -13.28 -33.41
C SER A 10 -6.39 -12.61 -32.36
N ILE A 11 -6.66 -11.35 -31.97
CA ILE A 11 -6.20 -10.81 -30.68
C ILE A 11 -7.21 -9.73 -30.22
N PRO A 12 -8.16 -10.08 -29.32
CA PRO A 12 -8.28 -9.34 -28.05
C PRO A 12 -8.64 -10.25 -26.85
N PHE A 13 -8.35 -11.55 -26.92
CA PHE A 13 -8.78 -12.48 -25.88
C PHE A 13 -8.03 -12.28 -24.56
N LEU A 14 -6.80 -11.75 -24.63
CA LEU A 14 -5.90 -11.61 -23.49
C LEU A 14 -6.44 -10.69 -22.36
N PRO A 15 -6.88 -9.44 -22.60
CA PRO A 15 -7.36 -8.56 -21.52
C PRO A 15 -8.63 -9.06 -20.83
N LEU A 16 -9.58 -9.60 -21.61
CA LEU A 16 -10.83 -10.15 -21.08
C LEU A 16 -10.58 -11.45 -20.29
N LEU A 17 -9.72 -12.34 -20.82
CA LEU A 17 -9.32 -13.56 -20.13
C LEU A 17 -8.64 -13.23 -18.79
N VAL A 18 -7.74 -12.26 -18.79
CA VAL A 18 -7.01 -11.84 -17.59
C VAL A 18 -7.95 -11.25 -16.53
N LEU A 19 -8.95 -10.46 -16.94
CA LEU A 19 -9.97 -9.94 -16.04
C LEU A 19 -10.84 -11.05 -15.45
N VAL A 20 -11.29 -11.99 -16.28
CA VAL A 20 -12.08 -13.14 -15.83
C VAL A 20 -11.27 -13.98 -14.85
N VAL A 21 -9.99 -14.21 -15.12
CA VAL A 21 -9.09 -14.92 -14.21
C VAL A 21 -8.93 -14.18 -12.88
N ALA A 22 -8.77 -12.86 -12.89
CA ALA A 22 -8.66 -12.06 -11.66
C ALA A 22 -9.94 -12.10 -10.81
N VAL A 23 -11.12 -11.99 -11.44
CA VAL A 23 -12.42 -12.06 -10.76
C VAL A 23 -12.68 -13.47 -10.21
N VAL A 24 -12.39 -14.50 -11.01
CA VAL A 24 -12.54 -15.90 -10.58
C VAL A 24 -11.58 -16.22 -9.43
N ALA A 25 -10.33 -15.74 -9.49
CA ALA A 25 -9.38 -15.87 -8.39
C ALA A 25 -9.89 -15.18 -7.11
N PHE A 26 -10.47 -13.97 -7.22
CA PHE A 26 -11.08 -13.30 -6.06
C PHE A 26 -12.27 -14.08 -5.50
N LEU A 27 -13.14 -14.63 -6.35
CA LEU A 27 -14.31 -15.38 -5.89
C LEU A 27 -13.93 -16.72 -5.24
N ILE A 28 -12.90 -17.39 -5.76
CA ILE A 28 -12.46 -18.70 -5.25
C ILE A 28 -11.59 -18.55 -4.01
N TRP A 29 -10.64 -17.61 -4.01
CA TRP A 29 -9.65 -17.48 -2.94
C TRP A 29 -9.90 -16.31 -1.99
N GLY A 30 -10.48 -15.19 -2.45
CA GLY A 30 -10.73 -14.02 -1.60
C GLY A 30 -12.04 -14.09 -0.82
N LEU A 31 -13.15 -14.45 -1.49
CA LEU A 31 -14.49 -14.40 -0.92
C LEU A 31 -14.69 -15.30 0.32
N PRO A 32 -14.16 -16.54 0.38
CA PRO A 32 -14.34 -17.40 1.55
C PRO A 32 -13.76 -16.79 2.83
N TYR A 33 -12.59 -16.15 2.77
CA TYR A 33 -11.95 -15.51 3.92
C TYR A 33 -12.63 -14.20 4.34
N PHE A 34 -13.25 -13.52 3.37
CA PHE A 34 -14.04 -12.32 3.65
C PHE A 34 -15.28 -12.63 4.49
N LEU A 35 -15.87 -13.80 4.27
CA LEU A 35 -17.09 -14.25 4.93
C LEU A 35 -16.80 -15.14 6.16
N LEU A 36 -15.64 -15.80 6.19
CA LEU A 36 -15.20 -16.72 7.24
C LEU A 36 -13.72 -16.43 7.58
N PRO A 37 -13.44 -15.38 8.37
CA PRO A 37 -12.06 -15.10 8.79
C PRO A 37 -11.53 -16.28 9.61
N SER A 38 -10.46 -16.92 9.14
CA SER A 38 -9.74 -17.92 9.92
C SER A 38 -9.18 -17.28 11.19
N PRO A 39 -9.31 -17.92 12.36
CA PRO A 39 -8.70 -17.42 13.58
C PRO A 39 -7.17 -17.41 13.41
N VAL A 40 -6.58 -16.21 13.36
CA VAL A 40 -5.13 -16.05 13.36
C VAL A 40 -4.61 -16.64 14.68
N GLN A 41 -3.75 -17.66 14.60
CA GLN A 41 -3.10 -18.21 15.78
C GLN A 41 -2.10 -17.17 16.31
N THR A 42 -2.52 -16.39 17.29
CA THR A 42 -1.62 -15.54 18.07
C THR A 42 -0.67 -16.45 18.85
N GLY A 43 0.63 -16.38 18.55
CA GLY A 43 1.67 -17.00 19.36
C GLY A 43 1.67 -16.45 20.79
N ILE A 44 2.36 -17.17 21.68
CA ILE A 44 2.46 -16.87 23.12
C ILE A 44 2.95 -15.42 23.32
N GLY A 45 2.11 -14.57 23.92
CA GLY A 45 2.50 -13.28 24.49
C GLY A 45 2.25 -12.05 23.60
N GLY A 46 1.09 -11.42 23.83
CA GLY A 46 0.77 -10.02 23.57
C GLY A 46 1.37 -9.30 22.35
N GLY A 47 0.58 -9.21 21.27
CA GLY A 47 0.87 -8.28 20.17
C GLY A 47 0.73 -6.82 20.61
N PHE A 48 1.24 -5.88 19.79
CA PHE A 48 1.04 -4.45 20.02
C PHE A 48 -0.45 -4.15 20.28
N GLY A 49 -0.75 -3.55 21.44
CA GLY A 49 -2.11 -3.22 21.86
C GLY A 49 -2.84 -4.30 22.67
N SER A 50 -2.31 -5.51 22.82
CA SER A 50 -2.88 -6.48 23.77
C SER A 50 -2.73 -5.97 25.20
N GLU A 51 -3.78 -6.09 26.02
CA GLU A 51 -3.81 -5.54 27.39
C GLU A 51 -3.58 -4.02 27.47
N THR A 52 -3.79 -3.31 26.36
CA THR A 52 -3.76 -1.84 26.30
C THR A 52 -5.18 -1.30 26.31
N PHE A 53 -5.43 -0.31 27.17
CA PHE A 53 -6.75 0.29 27.36
C PHE A 53 -6.66 1.81 27.32
N SER A 54 -7.69 2.46 26.80
CA SER A 54 -7.85 3.90 26.95
C SER A 54 -8.07 4.29 28.41
N ALA A 55 -7.35 5.30 28.88
CA ALA A 55 -7.50 5.90 30.19
C ALA A 55 -7.49 7.43 30.10
N GLU A 56 -8.07 8.08 31.11
CA GLU A 56 -8.05 9.54 31.27
C GLU A 56 -7.22 9.93 32.49
N VAL A 57 -6.33 10.91 32.32
CA VAL A 57 -5.55 11.49 33.42
C VAL A 57 -6.50 12.30 34.31
N GLU A 58 -6.72 11.86 35.54
CA GLU A 58 -7.60 12.55 36.48
C GLU A 58 -6.85 13.64 37.23
N ALA A 59 -5.62 13.34 37.67
CA ALA A 59 -4.78 14.27 38.40
C ALA A 59 -3.29 13.93 38.25
N ILE A 60 -2.44 14.95 38.31
CA ILE A 60 -1.00 14.79 38.52
C ILE A 60 -0.78 14.72 40.03
N ILE A 61 -0.28 13.58 40.51
CA ILE A 61 -0.07 13.30 41.94
C ILE A 61 1.31 13.80 42.39
N GLU A 62 2.31 13.65 41.52
CA GLU A 62 3.68 14.04 41.78
C GLU A 62 4.31 14.53 40.48
N GLU A 63 5.04 15.63 40.54
CA GLU A 63 5.89 16.10 39.44
C GLU A 63 7.21 16.63 40.00
N GLY A 64 8.30 16.42 39.26
CA GLY A 64 9.62 16.84 39.69
C GLY A 64 10.67 16.53 38.66
N THR A 65 11.94 16.61 39.04
CA THR A 65 13.08 16.24 38.20
C THR A 65 13.84 15.09 38.83
N VAL A 66 14.31 14.17 38.00
CA VAL A 66 15.16 13.04 38.39
C VAL A 66 16.41 13.02 37.50
N THR A 67 17.53 12.62 38.07
CA THR A 67 18.77 12.35 37.33
C THR A 67 18.93 10.85 37.19
N LEU A 68 18.86 10.35 35.95
CA LEU A 68 19.03 8.95 35.60
C LEU A 68 20.33 8.82 34.79
N GLY A 69 21.41 8.36 35.44
CA GLY A 69 22.74 8.37 34.84
C GLY A 69 23.21 9.81 34.58
N GLU A 70 23.51 10.12 33.31
CA GLU A 70 23.93 11.47 32.89
C GLU A 70 22.76 12.37 32.46
N VAL A 71 21.53 11.84 32.42
CA VAL A 71 20.36 12.56 31.92
C VAL A 71 19.55 13.10 33.10
N THR A 72 19.40 14.43 33.18
CA THR A 72 18.45 15.07 34.10
C THR A 72 17.16 15.38 33.35
N GLN A 73 16.05 14.84 33.83
CA GLN A 73 14.75 14.95 33.15
C GLN A 73 13.61 15.15 34.15
N PRO A 74 12.53 15.83 33.76
CA PRO A 74 11.28 15.84 34.52
C PRO A 74 10.63 14.46 34.58
N TYR A 75 9.84 14.21 35.62
CA TYR A 75 8.96 13.06 35.71
C TYR A 75 7.57 13.47 36.21
N GLN A 76 6.56 12.66 35.92
CA GLN A 76 5.21 12.81 36.45
C GLN A 76 4.66 11.45 36.91
N VAL A 77 4.02 11.44 38.09
CA VAL A 77 3.15 10.36 38.55
C VAL A 77 1.72 10.86 38.45
N MET A 78 0.90 10.14 37.72
CA MET A 78 -0.47 10.53 37.40
C MET A 78 -1.44 9.48 37.89
N ARG A 79 -2.59 9.94 38.40
CA ARG A 79 -3.74 9.07 38.64
C ARG A 79 -4.58 9.03 37.39
N VAL A 80 -4.82 7.83 36.88
CA VAL A 80 -5.49 7.60 35.61
C VAL A 80 -6.72 6.73 35.83
N ARG A 81 -7.82 7.06 35.18
CA ARG A 81 -9.05 6.29 35.19
C ARG A 81 -9.18 5.53 33.88
N VAL A 82 -9.26 4.21 33.94
CA VAL A 82 -9.45 3.38 32.75
C VAL A 82 -10.88 3.57 32.22
N LEU A 83 -11.04 3.81 30.92
CA LEU A 83 -12.31 4.14 30.28
C LEU A 83 -13.02 2.94 29.66
N GLU A 84 -12.30 1.85 29.41
CA GLU A 84 -12.81 0.68 28.67
C GLU A 84 -12.20 -0.64 29.17
N GLY A 85 -12.81 -1.76 28.75
CA GLY A 85 -12.31 -3.09 29.06
C GLY A 85 -12.61 -3.56 30.50
N PRO A 86 -11.97 -4.65 30.96
CA PRO A 86 -12.27 -5.30 32.23
C PRO A 86 -11.90 -4.46 33.46
N TYR A 87 -11.06 -3.43 33.28
CA TYR A 87 -10.63 -2.51 34.34
C TYR A 87 -11.36 -1.17 34.29
N GLN A 88 -12.46 -1.06 33.53
CA GLN A 88 -13.20 0.20 33.38
C GLN A 88 -13.60 0.80 34.74
N GLY A 89 -13.33 2.10 34.90
CA GLY A 89 -13.59 2.87 36.13
C GLY A 89 -12.54 2.70 37.22
N VAL A 90 -11.62 1.74 37.10
CA VAL A 90 -10.53 1.53 38.07
C VAL A 90 -9.48 2.64 37.91
N LEU A 91 -8.99 3.11 39.05
CA LEU A 91 -7.94 4.10 39.14
C LEU A 91 -6.59 3.42 39.31
N PHE A 92 -5.62 3.80 38.49
CA PHE A 92 -4.23 3.38 38.62
C PHE A 92 -3.33 4.60 38.81
N GLU A 93 -2.22 4.41 39.52
CA GLU A 93 -1.11 5.36 39.51
C GLU A 93 -0.11 4.91 38.44
N VAL A 94 0.11 5.78 37.46
CA VAL A 94 1.02 5.55 36.35
C VAL A 94 2.19 6.51 36.50
N GLU A 95 3.39 5.95 36.48
CA GLU A 95 4.64 6.70 36.55
C GLU A 95 5.22 6.85 35.13
N TYR A 96 5.63 8.07 34.77
CA TYR A 96 6.37 8.31 33.54
C TYR A 96 7.61 9.18 33.79
N GLY A 97 8.78 8.66 33.41
CA GLY A 97 10.06 9.37 33.47
C GLY A 97 10.81 9.30 34.81
N LYS A 98 10.26 8.68 35.87
CA LYS A 98 10.93 8.61 37.18
C LYS A 98 11.94 7.46 37.27
N ARG A 99 11.69 6.33 36.61
CA ARG A 99 12.61 5.17 36.53
C ARG A 99 13.18 4.88 35.15
N GLN A 100 12.68 5.53 34.10
CA GLN A 100 13.10 5.30 32.71
C GLN A 100 13.42 6.63 32.02
N ILE A 101 14.39 6.64 31.11
CA ILE A 101 14.63 7.80 30.25
C ILE A 101 13.37 8.06 29.44
N ARG A 102 12.88 9.30 29.48
CA ARG A 102 11.64 9.69 28.78
C ARG A 102 11.96 10.27 27.42
N GLN A 103 11.02 10.13 26.49
CA GLN A 103 11.05 10.91 25.25
C GLN A 103 10.82 12.39 25.56
N GLU A 104 11.54 13.28 24.87
CA GLU A 104 11.36 14.72 25.00
C GLU A 104 9.95 15.15 24.55
N GLY A 105 9.42 16.21 25.18
CA GLY A 105 8.13 16.80 24.80
C GLY A 105 6.88 16.12 25.38
N ILE A 106 7.00 14.95 26.02
CA ILE A 106 5.87 14.27 26.66
C ILE A 106 5.63 14.86 28.06
N THR A 107 4.46 15.49 28.23
CA THR A 107 3.94 16.02 29.50
C THR A 107 2.43 15.76 29.57
N PHE A 108 1.93 15.56 30.77
CA PHE A 108 0.54 15.18 31.01
C PHE A 108 -0.20 16.27 31.77
N ARG A 109 -1.49 16.41 31.46
CA ARG A 109 -2.43 17.32 32.10
C ARG A 109 -3.70 16.56 32.48
N PRO A 110 -4.41 16.99 33.55
CA PRO A 110 -5.75 16.50 33.84
C PRO A 110 -6.67 16.63 32.60
N GLY A 111 -7.40 15.58 32.28
CA GLY A 111 -8.26 15.44 31.11
C GLY A 111 -7.57 14.83 29.87
N ASP A 112 -6.25 14.62 29.89
CA ASP A 112 -5.56 13.96 28.77
C ASP A 112 -6.02 12.51 28.63
N ARG A 113 -6.27 12.08 27.39
CA ARG A 113 -6.56 10.68 27.07
C ARG A 113 -5.31 9.96 26.62
N ILE A 114 -4.99 8.88 27.31
CA ILE A 114 -3.79 8.08 27.10
C ILE A 114 -4.14 6.60 26.93
N LEU A 115 -3.22 5.85 26.40
CA LEU A 115 -3.22 4.40 26.34
C LEU A 115 -2.34 3.89 27.48
N VAL A 116 -2.87 2.96 28.26
CA VAL A 116 -2.15 2.31 29.34
C VAL A 116 -2.13 0.81 29.14
N ALA A 117 -0.96 0.18 29.32
CA ALA A 117 -0.84 -1.26 29.38
C ALA A 117 -1.02 -1.71 30.82
N ILE A 118 -1.94 -2.63 31.07
CA ILE A 118 -2.22 -3.15 32.41
C ILE A 118 -1.70 -4.58 32.49
N SER A 119 -0.66 -4.79 33.28
CA SER A 119 -0.07 -6.11 33.48
C SER A 119 -0.29 -6.59 34.91
N LYS A 120 -0.60 -7.89 35.03
CA LYS A 120 -0.74 -8.58 36.31
C LYS A 120 0.52 -9.38 36.58
N ARG A 121 1.21 -9.06 37.66
CA ARG A 121 2.40 -9.81 38.11
C ARG A 121 2.00 -11.16 38.73
N PRO A 122 2.91 -12.16 38.78
CA PRO A 122 2.64 -13.48 39.35
C PRO A 122 2.23 -13.48 40.83
N ASP A 123 2.63 -12.44 41.56
CA ASP A 123 2.26 -12.16 42.95
C ASP A 123 0.84 -11.57 43.11
N GLY A 124 0.13 -11.35 42.00
CA GLY A 124 -1.23 -10.80 41.97
C GLY A 124 -1.30 -9.28 41.88
N PHE A 125 -0.18 -8.55 41.96
CA PHE A 125 -0.17 -7.09 41.83
C PHE A 125 -0.47 -6.67 40.39
N VAL A 126 -1.47 -5.80 40.22
CA VAL A 126 -1.84 -5.21 38.93
C VAL A 126 -1.27 -3.80 38.85
N ASN A 127 -0.46 -3.55 37.84
CA ASN A 127 0.11 -2.24 37.57
C ASN A 127 -0.29 -1.76 36.17
N ALA A 128 -0.36 -0.44 36.01
CA ALA A 128 -0.56 0.20 34.71
C ALA A 128 0.68 1.01 34.33
N TYR A 129 1.01 1.02 33.04
CA TYR A 129 2.14 1.76 32.48
C TYR A 129 1.66 2.58 31.29
N PHE A 130 2.18 3.81 31.15
CA PHE A 130 1.90 4.64 29.98
C PHE A 130 2.47 3.97 28.72
N VAL A 131 1.65 3.89 27.67
CA VAL A 131 2.03 3.39 26.35
C VAL A 131 2.16 4.56 25.38
N ASP A 132 1.07 5.29 25.16
CA ASP A 132 1.02 6.41 24.21
C ASP A 132 -0.24 7.29 24.42
N TYR A 133 -0.45 8.31 23.59
CA TYR A 133 -1.65 9.15 23.59
C TYR A 133 -2.78 8.57 22.73
N VAL A 134 -4.03 8.81 23.14
CA VAL A 134 -5.20 8.52 22.30
C VAL A 134 -5.34 9.63 21.25
N ARG A 135 -5.12 9.29 19.98
CA ARG A 135 -5.17 10.24 18.85
C ARG A 135 -6.42 10.10 17.96
N THR A 136 -7.32 9.17 18.30
CA THR A 136 -8.49 8.83 17.46
C THR A 136 -9.34 10.04 17.08
N PRO A 137 -9.68 10.98 18.00
CA PRO A 137 -10.47 12.16 17.63
C PRO A 137 -9.77 13.08 16.63
N GLN A 138 -8.47 13.37 16.83
CA GLN A 138 -7.70 14.25 15.97
C GLN A 138 -7.48 13.63 14.58
N LEU A 139 -7.21 12.32 14.53
CA LEU A 139 -7.10 11.57 13.28
C LEU A 139 -8.44 11.53 12.52
N LEU A 140 -9.57 11.41 13.23
CA LEU A 140 -10.90 11.43 12.62
C LEU A 140 -11.21 12.81 12.01
N ILE A 141 -10.86 13.90 12.70
CA ILE A 141 -11.01 15.26 12.14
C ILE A 141 -10.19 15.40 10.85
N LEU A 142 -8.92 14.97 10.86
CA LEU A 142 -8.06 15.02 9.67
C LEU A 142 -8.63 14.17 8.52
N ALA A 143 -9.12 12.96 8.82
CA ALA A 143 -9.74 12.09 7.83
C ALA A 143 -11.00 12.72 7.22
N LEU A 144 -11.84 13.38 8.03
CA LEU A 144 -13.02 14.09 7.54
C LEU A 144 -12.65 15.28 6.65
N VAL A 145 -11.63 16.05 7.01
CA VAL A 145 -11.12 17.17 6.17
C VAL A 145 -10.61 16.64 4.84
N PHE A 146 -9.85 15.54 4.84
CA PHE A 146 -9.35 14.88 3.64
C PHE A 146 -10.48 14.39 2.73
N VAL A 147 -11.48 13.69 3.28
CA VAL A 147 -12.67 13.24 2.55
C VAL A 147 -13.44 14.43 1.97
N ALA A 148 -13.65 15.49 2.76
CA ALA A 148 -14.33 16.69 2.30
C ALA A 148 -13.59 17.35 1.12
N ALA A 149 -12.27 17.49 1.20
CA ALA A 149 -11.45 18.04 0.13
C ALA A 149 -11.59 17.25 -1.19
N ILE A 150 -11.58 15.91 -1.12
CA ILE A 150 -11.77 15.05 -2.30
C ILE A 150 -13.18 15.20 -2.88
N LEU A 151 -14.21 15.23 -2.03
CA LEU A 151 -15.60 15.36 -2.49
C LEU A 151 -15.88 16.73 -3.10
N ILE A 152 -15.33 17.79 -2.53
CA ILE A 152 -15.47 19.17 -3.05
C ILE A 152 -14.77 19.31 -4.42
N THR A 153 -13.54 18.81 -4.54
CA THR A 153 -12.74 18.95 -5.78
C THR A 153 -13.16 17.97 -6.88
N GLY A 154 -13.41 16.70 -6.53
CA GLY A 154 -13.68 15.61 -7.47
C GLY A 154 -15.16 15.27 -7.68
N ARG A 155 -16.08 15.80 -6.86
CA ARG A 155 -17.53 15.49 -6.90
C ARG A 155 -17.78 13.98 -6.95
N TRP A 156 -18.48 13.49 -7.98
CA TRP A 156 -18.77 12.07 -8.18
C TRP A 156 -17.53 11.22 -8.48
N LYS A 157 -16.53 11.78 -9.18
CA LYS A 157 -15.24 11.12 -9.38
C LYS A 157 -14.47 10.99 -8.06
N GLY A 158 -14.57 12.02 -7.21
CA GLY A 158 -14.02 12.01 -5.85
C GLY A 158 -14.63 10.90 -4.99
N LEU A 159 -15.95 10.72 -5.01
CA LEU A 159 -16.60 9.63 -4.29
C LEU A 159 -16.13 8.25 -4.78
N ARG A 160 -16.02 8.04 -6.10
CA ARG A 160 -15.49 6.77 -6.65
C ARG A 160 -14.05 6.51 -6.22
N SER A 161 -13.22 7.56 -6.17
CA SER A 161 -11.83 7.46 -5.69
C SER A 161 -11.76 7.11 -4.20
N LEU A 162 -12.65 7.64 -3.36
CA LEU A 162 -12.73 7.24 -1.95
C LEU A 162 -13.16 5.78 -1.78
N LEU A 163 -14.15 5.32 -2.58
CA LEU A 163 -14.58 3.93 -2.58
C LEU A 163 -13.47 3.00 -3.06
N SER A 164 -12.70 3.38 -4.08
CA SER A 164 -11.55 2.59 -4.56
C SER A 164 -10.44 2.55 -3.51
N MET A 165 -10.13 3.66 -2.84
CA MET A 165 -9.17 3.68 -1.73
C MET A 165 -9.61 2.77 -0.58
N GLY A 166 -10.89 2.84 -0.19
CA GLY A 166 -11.46 1.95 0.82
C GLY A 166 -11.37 0.47 0.42
N PHE A 167 -11.67 0.16 -0.84
CA PHE A 167 -11.52 -1.19 -1.38
C PHE A 167 -10.05 -1.67 -1.36
N SER A 168 -9.10 -0.83 -1.75
CA SER A 168 -7.67 -1.16 -1.69
C SER A 168 -7.22 -1.50 -0.27
N LEU A 169 -7.60 -0.67 0.71
CA LEU A 169 -7.28 -0.93 2.12
C LEU A 169 -7.94 -2.23 2.61
N LEU A 170 -9.18 -2.47 2.18
CA LEU A 170 -9.92 -3.68 2.48
C LEU A 170 -9.24 -4.93 1.92
N VAL A 171 -8.73 -4.91 0.69
CA VAL A 171 -7.96 -6.05 0.13
C VAL A 171 -6.67 -6.27 0.93
N ILE A 172 -5.96 -5.21 1.32
CA ILE A 172 -4.75 -5.36 2.13
C ILE A 172 -5.06 -5.97 3.50
N ILE A 173 -6.03 -5.40 4.23
CA ILE A 173 -6.35 -5.80 5.61
C ILE A 173 -7.07 -7.14 5.69
N ALA A 174 -8.01 -7.42 4.78
CA ALA A 174 -8.88 -8.60 4.88
C ALA A 174 -8.44 -9.76 3.98
N TYR A 175 -7.59 -9.54 2.98
CA TYR A 175 -7.05 -10.61 2.13
C TYR A 175 -5.54 -10.79 2.33
N ILE A 176 -4.72 -9.80 2.00
CA ILE A 176 -3.26 -9.96 1.95
C ILE A 176 -2.67 -10.30 3.33
N ILE A 177 -2.96 -9.49 4.35
CA ILE A 177 -2.41 -9.68 5.70
C ILE A 177 -2.81 -11.05 6.29
N PRO A 178 -4.10 -11.45 6.31
CA PRO A 178 -4.51 -12.74 6.87
C PRO A 178 -3.88 -13.94 6.17
N HIS A 179 -3.76 -13.93 4.83
CA HIS A 179 -3.15 -15.06 4.10
C HIS A 179 -1.65 -15.21 4.44
N ILE A 180 -0.92 -14.09 4.54
CA ILE A 180 0.48 -14.11 4.98
C ILE A 180 0.59 -14.62 6.42
N LEU A 181 -0.28 -14.18 7.32
CA LEU A 181 -0.29 -14.62 8.72
C LEU A 181 -0.72 -16.09 8.88
N ASN A 182 -1.46 -16.65 7.92
CA ASN A 182 -1.78 -18.08 7.85
C ASN A 182 -0.61 -18.92 7.29
N GLY A 183 0.52 -18.30 6.96
CA GLY A 183 1.73 -18.97 6.48
C GLY A 183 1.75 -19.24 4.97
N GLU A 184 0.83 -18.65 4.21
CA GLU A 184 0.87 -18.72 2.75
C GLU A 184 2.06 -17.94 2.18
N ASP A 185 2.47 -18.28 0.95
CA ASP A 185 3.61 -17.63 0.30
C ASP A 185 3.31 -16.13 0.04
N PRO A 186 4.05 -15.20 0.65
CA PRO A 186 3.72 -13.78 0.52
C PRO A 186 3.84 -13.24 -0.90
N VAL A 187 4.68 -13.85 -1.76
CA VAL A 187 4.83 -13.40 -3.15
C VAL A 187 3.57 -13.74 -3.94
N GLN A 188 3.08 -14.98 -3.83
CA GLN A 188 1.84 -15.41 -4.48
C GLN A 188 0.65 -14.60 -3.99
N VAL A 189 0.51 -14.45 -2.68
CA VAL A 189 -0.57 -13.66 -2.07
C VAL A 189 -0.53 -12.21 -2.56
N SER A 190 0.65 -11.59 -2.57
CA SER A 190 0.80 -10.22 -3.07
C SER A 190 0.49 -10.09 -4.55
N ILE A 191 0.93 -11.01 -5.43
CA ILE A 191 0.61 -10.94 -6.86
C ILE A 191 -0.90 -11.05 -7.10
N ILE A 192 -1.55 -12.01 -6.45
CA ILE A 192 -3.00 -12.22 -6.61
C ILE A 192 -3.77 -11.03 -6.02
N GLY A 193 -3.46 -10.65 -4.78
CA GLY A 193 -4.10 -9.52 -4.10
C GLY A 193 -3.92 -8.21 -4.85
N SER A 194 -2.72 -7.95 -5.37
CA SER A 194 -2.43 -6.77 -6.20
C SER A 194 -3.21 -6.79 -7.50
N SER A 195 -3.27 -7.94 -8.19
CA SER A 195 -4.00 -8.08 -9.46
C SER A 195 -5.50 -7.80 -9.27
N ILE A 196 -6.08 -8.32 -8.18
CA ILE A 196 -7.48 -8.09 -7.81
C ILE A 196 -7.71 -6.62 -7.46
N LEU A 197 -6.87 -6.09 -6.55
CA LEU A 197 -6.92 -4.70 -6.10
C LEU A 197 -6.98 -3.77 -7.31
N LEU A 198 -5.99 -3.88 -8.20
CA LEU A 198 -5.88 -3.04 -9.39
C LEU A 198 -7.06 -3.21 -10.34
N ALA A 199 -7.40 -4.44 -10.71
CA ALA A 199 -8.47 -4.67 -11.66
C ALA A 199 -9.78 -4.02 -11.17
N VAL A 200 -10.14 -4.27 -9.91
CA VAL A 200 -11.37 -3.72 -9.34
C VAL A 200 -11.30 -2.21 -9.17
N THR A 201 -10.19 -1.65 -8.68
CA THR A 201 -10.08 -0.19 -8.48
C THR A 201 -10.16 0.58 -9.78
N LEU A 202 -9.52 0.10 -10.86
CA LEU A 202 -9.59 0.73 -12.17
C LEU A 202 -11.02 0.70 -12.74
N TYR A 203 -11.72 -0.44 -12.69
CA TYR A 203 -13.10 -0.50 -13.18
C TYR A 203 -14.09 0.30 -12.31
N LEU A 204 -13.89 0.32 -11.00
CA LEU A 204 -14.73 1.10 -10.08
C LEU A 204 -14.58 2.60 -10.35
N THR A 205 -13.35 3.05 -10.62
CA THR A 205 -13.03 4.47 -10.81
C THR A 205 -13.42 4.95 -12.21
N TYR A 206 -12.99 4.22 -13.25
CA TYR A 206 -13.06 4.67 -14.63
C TYR A 206 -14.17 4.00 -15.46
N GLY A 207 -14.81 2.96 -14.91
CA GLY A 207 -15.90 2.25 -15.55
C GLY A 207 -15.44 1.24 -16.60
N TRP A 208 -16.41 0.52 -17.15
CA TRP A 208 -16.21 -0.52 -18.15
C TRP A 208 -16.10 0.08 -19.57
N ASN A 209 -14.88 0.19 -20.09
CA ASN A 209 -14.59 0.74 -21.42
C ASN A 209 -13.19 0.29 -21.92
N LEU A 210 -12.95 0.47 -23.22
CA LEU A 210 -11.69 0.06 -23.88
C LEU A 210 -10.45 0.70 -23.27
N LYS A 211 -10.55 1.96 -22.83
CA LYS A 211 -9.47 2.64 -22.13
C LYS A 211 -9.10 1.92 -20.83
N THR A 212 -10.08 1.63 -19.97
CA THR A 212 -9.86 0.88 -18.73
C THR A 212 -9.33 -0.52 -19.00
N HIS A 213 -9.85 -1.22 -20.02
CA HIS A 213 -9.34 -2.55 -20.42
C HIS A 213 -7.85 -2.50 -20.79
N SER A 214 -7.44 -1.47 -21.54
CA SER A 214 -6.03 -1.29 -21.92
C SER A 214 -5.13 -1.00 -20.73
N ALA A 215 -5.60 -0.18 -19.78
CA ALA A 215 -4.88 0.17 -18.56
C ALA A 215 -4.71 -1.05 -17.64
N VAL A 216 -5.78 -1.81 -17.40
CA VAL A 216 -5.72 -3.04 -16.59
C VAL A 216 -4.78 -4.08 -17.20
N ALA A 217 -4.84 -4.28 -18.52
CA ALA A 217 -3.93 -5.22 -19.19
C ALA A 217 -2.47 -4.77 -19.11
N GLY A 218 -2.20 -3.47 -19.34
CA GLY A 218 -0.88 -2.90 -19.19
C GLY A 218 -0.34 -3.09 -17.78
N MET A 219 -1.17 -2.77 -16.78
CA MET A 219 -0.82 -2.92 -15.37
C MET A 219 -0.43 -4.34 -14.99
N LEU A 220 -1.19 -5.35 -15.45
CA LEU A 220 -0.92 -6.74 -15.09
C LEU A 220 0.37 -7.26 -15.72
N ILE A 221 0.68 -6.85 -16.96
CA ILE A 221 1.96 -7.16 -17.59
C ILE A 221 3.11 -6.48 -16.83
N VAL A 222 2.95 -5.21 -16.47
CA VAL A 222 3.95 -4.46 -15.71
C VAL A 222 4.17 -5.08 -14.34
N LEU A 223 3.10 -5.45 -13.65
CA LEU A 223 3.18 -6.12 -12.35
C LEU A 223 4.01 -7.40 -12.44
N LEU A 224 3.83 -8.21 -13.48
CA LEU A 224 4.62 -9.41 -13.71
C LEU A 224 6.09 -9.08 -13.98
N ILE A 225 6.38 -8.04 -14.76
CA ILE A 225 7.75 -7.59 -15.03
C ILE A 225 8.41 -7.09 -13.74
N THR A 226 7.75 -6.21 -13.00
CA THR A 226 8.24 -5.67 -11.73
C THR A 226 8.44 -6.77 -10.69
N GLY A 227 7.48 -7.69 -10.54
CA GLY A 227 7.61 -8.84 -9.66
C GLY A 227 8.78 -9.76 -10.06
N SER A 228 8.99 -9.96 -11.36
CA SER A 228 10.12 -10.75 -11.88
C SER A 228 11.46 -10.06 -11.63
N LEU A 229 11.54 -8.75 -11.83
CA LEU A 229 12.73 -7.94 -11.51
C LEU A 229 13.00 -7.94 -10.01
N ALA A 230 11.97 -7.78 -9.17
CA ALA A 230 12.09 -7.84 -7.72
C ALA A 230 12.65 -9.19 -7.30
N TRP A 231 12.05 -10.28 -7.78
CA TRP A 231 12.52 -11.64 -7.54
C TRP A 231 13.98 -11.80 -7.96
N LEU A 232 14.34 -11.39 -9.17
CA LEU A 232 15.70 -11.50 -9.70
C LEU A 232 16.71 -10.77 -8.80
N PHE A 233 16.49 -9.48 -8.51
CA PHE A 233 17.47 -8.68 -7.76
C PHE A 233 17.52 -9.03 -6.27
N VAL A 234 16.40 -9.45 -5.65
CA VAL A 234 16.41 -10.02 -4.31
C VAL A 234 17.22 -11.32 -4.26
N HIS A 235 17.25 -12.10 -5.35
CA HIS A 235 18.09 -13.30 -5.47
C HIS A 235 19.56 -13.01 -5.73
N LEU A 236 19.85 -12.12 -6.68
CA LEU A 236 21.23 -11.75 -7.01
C LEU A 236 21.93 -11.03 -5.85
N ALA A 237 21.24 -10.10 -5.17
CA ALA A 237 21.78 -9.36 -4.03
C ALA A 237 21.68 -10.11 -2.69
N ARG A 238 21.17 -11.36 -2.69
CA ARG A 238 21.03 -12.21 -1.49
C ARG A 238 20.24 -11.54 -0.35
N LEU A 239 19.23 -10.74 -0.70
CA LEU A 239 18.40 -10.06 0.27
C LEU A 239 17.48 -11.05 0.98
N THR A 240 17.40 -10.91 2.30
CA THR A 240 16.71 -11.86 3.20
C THR A 240 15.38 -11.32 3.72
N GLY A 241 15.14 -10.00 3.62
CA GLY A 241 13.98 -9.34 4.23
C GLY A 241 14.18 -9.04 5.72
N MET A 242 15.40 -9.18 6.24
CA MET A 242 15.77 -8.80 7.61
C MET A 242 16.31 -7.37 7.69
N GLY A 243 16.28 -6.60 6.60
CA GLY A 243 16.63 -5.18 6.64
C GLY A 243 15.66 -4.39 7.51
N ASP A 244 14.37 -4.74 7.52
CA ASP A 244 13.32 -4.02 8.26
C ASP A 244 13.19 -4.51 9.72
N GLU A 245 13.35 -3.59 10.67
CA GLU A 245 13.18 -3.86 12.10
C GLU A 245 11.77 -4.39 12.43
N ASN A 246 10.74 -3.91 11.74
CA ASN A 246 9.36 -4.39 11.93
C ASN A 246 9.21 -5.84 11.48
N ALA A 247 9.93 -6.25 10.44
CA ALA A 247 9.95 -7.64 10.00
C ALA A 247 10.63 -8.55 11.03
N MET A 248 11.65 -8.04 11.74
CA MET A 248 12.27 -8.75 12.86
C MET A 248 11.32 -8.89 14.05
N PHE A 249 10.61 -7.82 14.43
CA PHE A 249 9.59 -7.88 15.48
C PHE A 249 8.46 -8.85 15.11
N LEU A 250 8.01 -8.84 13.85
CA LEU A 250 7.02 -9.80 13.35
C LEU A 250 7.51 -11.24 13.54
N MET A 251 8.76 -11.55 13.21
CA MET A 251 9.32 -12.89 13.40
C MET A 251 9.36 -13.30 14.88
N GLN A 252 9.60 -12.34 15.79
CA GLN A 252 9.65 -12.60 17.23
C GLN A 252 8.25 -12.79 17.84
N MET A 253 7.25 -12.02 17.36
CA MET A 253 5.88 -12.03 17.89
C MET A 253 4.97 -13.06 17.22
N SER A 254 5.22 -13.41 15.96
CA SER A 254 4.40 -14.38 15.25
C SER A 254 4.70 -15.80 15.75
N GLY A 255 3.64 -16.52 16.13
CA GLY A 255 3.72 -17.96 16.36
C GLY A 255 3.89 -18.77 15.07
N VAL A 256 3.89 -18.08 13.92
CA VAL A 256 3.91 -18.64 12.56
C VAL A 256 5.21 -18.25 11.88
N ARG A 257 5.85 -19.19 11.16
CA ARG A 257 7.05 -18.91 10.37
C ARG A 257 6.69 -18.12 9.10
N VAL A 258 6.73 -16.80 9.16
CA VAL A 258 6.56 -15.94 7.98
C VAL A 258 7.84 -15.91 7.16
N ASN A 259 7.72 -16.12 5.84
CA ASN A 259 8.84 -15.98 4.91
C ASN A 259 9.19 -14.48 4.71
N LEU A 260 10.15 -13.96 5.48
CA LEU A 260 10.54 -12.54 5.45
C LEU A 260 11.03 -12.07 4.08
N ARG A 261 11.72 -12.93 3.34
CA ARG A 261 12.15 -12.62 1.98
C ARG A 261 10.96 -12.49 1.03
N GLY A 262 10.00 -13.40 1.17
CA GLY A 262 8.72 -13.31 0.48
C GLY A 262 7.98 -12.03 0.85
N LEU A 263 7.98 -11.66 2.13
CA LEU A 263 7.35 -10.43 2.63
C LEU A 263 8.00 -9.18 2.03
N LEU A 264 9.33 -9.14 1.94
CA LEU A 264 10.06 -8.08 1.24
C LEU A 264 9.62 -7.96 -0.23
N LEU A 265 9.58 -9.10 -0.94
CA LEU A 265 9.13 -9.15 -2.34
C LEU A 265 7.67 -8.69 -2.49
N GLY A 266 6.79 -9.18 -1.63
CA GLY A 266 5.39 -8.79 -1.60
C GLY A 266 5.20 -7.31 -1.32
N GLY A 267 5.98 -6.74 -0.39
CA GLY A 267 6.02 -5.32 -0.09
C GLY A 267 6.50 -4.48 -1.27
N MET A 268 7.52 -4.94 -2.02
CA MET A 268 7.96 -4.27 -3.26
C MET A 268 6.86 -4.27 -4.33
N ILE A 269 6.15 -5.39 -4.48
CA ILE A 269 5.03 -5.53 -5.44
C ILE A 269 3.89 -4.58 -5.07
N ILE A 270 3.44 -4.59 -3.82
CA ILE A 270 2.34 -3.76 -3.32
C ILE A 270 2.71 -2.27 -3.35
N GLY A 271 3.94 -1.92 -2.93
CA GLY A 271 4.42 -0.54 -2.91
C GLY A 271 4.47 0.10 -4.30
N ALA A 272 4.77 -0.68 -5.34
CA ALA A 272 4.80 -0.17 -6.71
C ALA A 272 3.39 0.14 -7.27
N LEU A 273 2.32 -0.48 -6.75
CA LEU A 273 0.97 -0.37 -7.32
C LEU A 273 0.42 1.04 -7.36
N GLY A 274 0.59 1.78 -6.26
CA GLY A 274 -0.07 3.07 -6.08
C GLY A 274 0.34 4.09 -7.14
N VAL A 275 1.63 4.10 -7.49
CA VAL A 275 2.15 5.00 -8.53
C VAL A 275 1.86 4.46 -9.93
N LEU A 276 1.85 3.14 -10.09
CA LEU A 276 1.59 2.51 -11.37
C LEU A 276 0.14 2.68 -11.85
N ASP A 277 -0.87 2.64 -10.97
CA ASP A 277 -2.30 2.83 -11.31
C ASP A 277 -2.53 4.18 -12.01
N ASP A 278 -2.05 5.27 -11.41
CA ASP A 278 -2.16 6.61 -11.99
C ASP A 278 -1.44 6.70 -13.34
N LEU A 279 -0.23 6.13 -13.42
CA LEU A 279 0.56 6.17 -14.63
C LEU A 279 -0.12 5.44 -15.78
N VAL A 280 -0.52 4.17 -15.60
CA VAL A 280 -1.16 3.40 -16.68
C VAL A 280 -2.49 4.02 -17.10
N THR A 281 -3.26 4.55 -16.16
CA THR A 281 -4.55 5.15 -16.49
C THR A 281 -4.40 6.47 -17.23
N THR A 282 -3.46 7.32 -16.80
CA THR A 282 -3.17 8.59 -17.48
C THR A 282 -2.60 8.32 -18.87
N GLN A 283 -1.72 7.33 -19.03
CA GLN A 283 -1.18 6.96 -20.34
C GLN A 283 -2.25 6.40 -21.28
N ALA A 284 -3.10 5.49 -20.80
CA ALA A 284 -4.23 5.00 -21.60
C ALA A 284 -5.15 6.16 -22.02
N SER A 285 -5.43 7.10 -21.10
CA SER A 285 -6.23 8.29 -21.40
C SER A 285 -5.59 9.15 -22.48
N ALA A 286 -4.29 9.44 -22.39
CA ALA A 286 -3.59 10.21 -23.41
C ALA A 286 -3.70 9.58 -24.80
N VAL A 287 -3.58 8.26 -24.90
CA VAL A 287 -3.71 7.55 -26.19
C VAL A 287 -5.13 7.65 -26.76
N PHE A 288 -6.15 7.39 -25.95
CA PHE A 288 -7.54 7.44 -26.42
C PHE A 288 -7.98 8.86 -26.80
N GLU A 289 -7.52 9.89 -26.07
CA GLU A 289 -7.78 11.30 -26.41
C GLU A 289 -7.07 11.72 -27.71
N LEU A 290 -5.81 11.32 -27.90
CA LEU A 290 -5.08 11.57 -29.16
C LEU A 290 -5.77 10.92 -30.36
N HIS A 291 -6.25 9.67 -30.20
CA HIS A 291 -6.98 8.97 -31.24
C HIS A 291 -8.36 9.60 -31.52
N ALA A 292 -9.09 10.01 -30.48
CA ALA A 292 -10.38 10.68 -30.62
C ALA A 292 -10.24 12.02 -31.38
N THR A 293 -9.14 12.73 -31.17
CA THR A 293 -8.84 14.01 -31.84
C THR A 293 -8.48 13.83 -33.31
N ASP A 294 -7.70 12.81 -33.66
CA ASP A 294 -7.36 12.51 -35.06
C ASP A 294 -7.42 11.00 -35.34
N LYS A 295 -8.58 10.57 -35.86
CA LYS A 295 -8.85 9.17 -36.23
C LYS A 295 -7.99 8.67 -37.41
N ARG A 296 -7.25 9.53 -38.10
CA ARG A 296 -6.36 9.15 -39.22
C ARG A 296 -4.99 8.70 -38.74
N LEU A 297 -4.65 8.92 -37.47
CA LEU A 297 -3.37 8.51 -36.90
C LEU A 297 -3.24 6.97 -36.95
N GLY A 298 -2.26 6.47 -37.69
CA GLY A 298 -1.88 5.06 -37.64
C GLY A 298 -1.16 4.72 -36.33
N PHE A 299 -1.01 3.41 -36.06
CA PHE A 299 -0.45 2.89 -34.81
C PHE A 299 0.89 3.54 -34.42
N ARG A 300 1.83 3.62 -35.36
CA ARG A 300 3.16 4.19 -35.10
C ARG A 300 3.10 5.67 -34.72
N ALA A 301 2.31 6.46 -35.44
CA ALA A 301 2.18 7.90 -35.16
C ALA A 301 1.48 8.15 -33.82
N LEU A 302 0.45 7.36 -33.50
CA LEU A 302 -0.26 7.42 -32.22
C LEU A 302 0.67 7.03 -31.06
N TYR A 303 1.38 5.91 -31.20
CA TYR A 303 2.36 5.44 -30.22
C TYR A 303 3.47 6.47 -29.97
N GLU A 304 4.10 7.00 -31.01
CA GLU A 304 5.19 7.98 -30.87
C GLU A 304 4.74 9.29 -30.22
N ARG A 305 3.50 9.75 -30.49
CA ARG A 305 2.96 10.97 -29.88
C ARG A 305 2.61 10.75 -28.40
N ALA A 306 1.94 9.64 -28.09
CA ALA A 306 1.62 9.30 -26.71
C ALA A 306 2.87 9.01 -25.86
N MET A 307 3.88 8.34 -26.45
CA MET A 307 5.14 8.05 -25.77
C MET A 307 5.88 9.33 -25.33
N ARG A 308 5.81 10.42 -26.10
CA ARG A 308 6.41 11.72 -25.68
C ARG A 308 5.75 12.24 -24.41
N ILE A 309 4.42 12.20 -24.34
CA ILE A 309 3.65 12.58 -23.14
C ILE A 309 4.06 11.68 -21.95
N GLY A 310 4.17 10.39 -22.21
CA GLY A 310 4.56 9.42 -21.18
C GLY A 310 5.99 9.59 -20.68
N GLN A 311 6.94 9.94 -21.54
CA GLN A 311 8.33 10.19 -21.15
C GLN A 311 8.47 11.37 -20.17
N ASP A 312 7.72 12.45 -20.40
CA ASP A 312 7.70 13.60 -19.49
C ASP A 312 7.13 13.20 -18.11
N HIS A 313 6.07 12.38 -18.10
CA HIS A 313 5.49 11.84 -16.87
C HIS A 313 6.42 10.85 -16.13
N ILE A 314 7.16 10.00 -16.85
CA ILE A 314 8.12 9.06 -16.25
C ILE A 314 9.20 9.82 -15.49
N ALA A 315 9.80 10.83 -16.11
CA ALA A 315 10.87 11.60 -15.49
C ALA A 315 10.42 12.24 -14.18
N ALA A 316 9.21 12.82 -14.17
CA ALA A 316 8.61 13.41 -12.97
C ALA A 316 8.31 12.36 -11.89
N THR A 317 7.64 11.26 -12.26
CA THR A 317 7.20 10.21 -11.31
C THR A 317 8.35 9.43 -10.70
N VAL A 318 9.40 9.11 -11.47
CA VAL A 318 10.61 8.47 -10.95
C VAL A 318 11.30 9.36 -9.93
N ASN A 319 11.44 10.67 -10.22
CA ASN A 319 12.03 11.61 -9.26
C ASN A 319 11.21 11.71 -7.97
N THR A 320 9.87 11.79 -8.08
CA THR A 320 8.98 11.79 -6.91
C THR A 320 9.12 10.51 -6.09
N LEU A 321 9.20 9.34 -6.73
CA LEU A 321 9.33 8.06 -6.05
C LEU A 321 10.66 7.94 -5.30
N VAL A 322 11.77 8.32 -5.95
CA VAL A 322 13.11 8.33 -5.34
C VAL A 322 13.14 9.27 -4.13
N LEU A 323 12.61 10.48 -4.26
CA LEU A 323 12.56 11.45 -3.17
C LEU A 323 11.66 10.98 -2.02
N ALA A 324 10.54 10.31 -2.31
CA ALA A 324 9.65 9.76 -1.29
C ALA A 324 10.33 8.65 -0.47
N TYR A 325 11.00 7.70 -1.13
CA TYR A 325 11.74 6.63 -0.44
C TYR A 325 12.96 7.16 0.32
N ALA A 326 13.71 8.08 -0.28
CA ALA A 326 14.82 8.76 0.41
C ALA A 326 14.30 9.54 1.64
N GLY A 327 13.16 10.22 1.51
CA GLY A 327 12.47 10.92 2.59
C GLY A 327 12.06 10.00 3.74
N ALA A 328 11.44 8.86 3.43
CA ALA A 328 11.08 7.84 4.40
C ALA A 328 12.33 7.23 5.09
N SER A 329 13.46 7.21 4.38
CA SER A 329 14.73 6.66 4.86
C SER A 329 15.63 7.70 5.55
N LEU A 330 15.18 8.94 5.75
CA LEU A 330 16.00 10.01 6.36
C LEU A 330 16.63 9.63 7.70
N PRO A 331 15.92 9.01 8.66
CA PRO A 331 16.53 8.60 9.93
C PRO A 331 17.71 7.64 9.73
N MET A 332 17.60 6.73 8.76
CA MET A 332 18.68 5.80 8.42
C MET A 332 19.85 6.53 7.79
N LEU A 333 19.59 7.45 6.85
CA LEU A 333 20.64 8.26 6.21
C LEU A 333 21.40 9.11 7.24
N LEU A 334 20.71 9.63 8.27
CA LEU A 334 21.34 10.37 9.38
C LEU A 334 22.17 9.47 10.28
N LEU A 335 21.65 8.30 10.69
CA LEU A 335 22.39 7.33 11.49
C LEU A 335 23.72 6.96 10.81
N PHE A 336 23.67 6.84 9.49
CA PHE A 336 24.84 6.56 8.68
C PHE A 336 25.78 7.74 8.47
N SER A 337 25.29 8.98 8.45
CA SER A 337 26.17 10.15 8.38
C SER A 337 26.96 10.36 9.69
N LEU A 338 26.45 9.83 10.80
CA LEU A 338 27.15 9.81 12.09
C LEU A 338 28.22 8.71 12.16
N GLY A 339 28.04 7.63 11.41
CA GLY A 339 29.04 6.58 11.29
C GLY A 339 30.20 7.05 10.41
N GLU A 340 31.43 7.01 10.91
CA GLU A 340 32.66 7.31 10.15
C GLU A 340 32.96 6.28 9.02
N GLY A 341 31.97 5.49 8.61
CA GLY A 341 32.10 4.42 7.62
C GLY A 341 32.24 4.95 6.19
N LYS A 342 32.95 4.19 5.35
CA LYS A 342 33.04 4.48 3.91
C LYS A 342 31.69 4.20 3.24
N ILE A 343 31.14 5.16 2.48
CA ILE A 343 29.85 5.05 1.76
C ILE A 343 29.69 3.71 1.02
N GLY A 344 30.75 3.23 0.37
CA GLY A 344 30.73 1.95 -0.33
C GLY A 344 30.40 0.74 0.57
N GLN A 345 30.83 0.75 1.83
CA GLN A 345 30.48 -0.28 2.80
C GLN A 345 29.04 -0.13 3.28
N LEU A 346 28.55 1.11 3.41
CA LEU A 346 27.19 1.38 3.87
C LEU A 346 26.12 0.81 2.95
N ILE A 347 26.32 0.93 1.63
CA ILE A 347 25.39 0.42 0.61
C ILE A 347 25.23 -1.11 0.69
N ASN A 348 26.19 -1.82 1.29
CA ASN A 348 26.14 -3.27 1.44
C ASN A 348 25.36 -3.76 2.67
N PHE A 349 24.93 -2.88 3.57
CA PHE A 349 24.04 -3.28 4.66
C PHE A 349 22.67 -3.66 4.11
N SER A 350 22.08 -4.75 4.64
CA SER A 350 20.79 -5.29 4.16
C SER A 350 19.69 -4.23 4.11
N LEU A 351 19.53 -3.45 5.17
CA LEU A 351 18.53 -2.39 5.27
C LEU A 351 18.66 -1.32 4.16
N VAL A 352 19.88 -0.96 3.78
CA VAL A 352 20.15 0.02 2.71
C VAL A 352 19.99 -0.61 1.33
N ALA A 353 20.56 -1.80 1.14
CA ALA A 353 20.48 -2.55 -0.10
C ALA A 353 19.03 -2.90 -0.47
N GLU A 354 18.21 -3.29 0.51
CA GLU A 354 16.79 -3.58 0.33
C GLU A 354 16.02 -2.35 -0.17
N GLU A 355 16.28 -1.17 0.39
CA GLU A 355 15.61 0.07 -0.01
C GLU A 355 16.07 0.57 -1.40
N ILE A 356 17.36 0.44 -1.71
CA ILE A 356 17.87 0.75 -3.06
C ILE A 356 17.23 -0.18 -4.09
N VAL A 357 17.22 -1.49 -3.84
CA VAL A 357 16.61 -2.46 -4.77
C VAL A 357 15.11 -2.19 -4.91
N ARG A 358 14.39 -1.91 -3.82
CA ARG A 358 12.97 -1.51 -3.85
C ARG A 358 12.73 -0.30 -4.74
N THR A 359 13.52 0.75 -4.56
CA THR A 359 13.41 2.01 -5.31
C THR A 359 13.71 1.82 -6.80
N LEU A 360 14.81 1.11 -7.12
CA LEU A 360 15.22 0.88 -8.50
C LEU A 360 14.27 -0.05 -9.25
N VAL A 361 13.84 -1.15 -8.63
CA VAL A 361 12.89 -2.08 -9.25
C VAL A 361 11.53 -1.43 -9.46
N GLY A 362 11.04 -0.65 -8.48
CA GLY A 362 9.80 0.13 -8.64
C GLY A 362 9.90 1.11 -9.81
N SER A 363 11.02 1.85 -9.90
CA SER A 363 11.28 2.80 -10.98
C SER A 363 11.39 2.14 -12.36
N LEU A 364 12.03 0.96 -12.44
CA LEU A 364 12.08 0.17 -13.69
C LEU A 364 10.68 -0.30 -14.10
N GLY A 365 9.83 -0.66 -13.13
CA GLY A 365 8.41 -0.95 -13.37
C GLY A 365 7.66 0.22 -14.00
N LEU A 366 7.82 1.42 -13.43
CA LEU A 366 7.27 2.68 -13.97
C LEU A 366 7.75 2.96 -15.39
N ILE A 367 9.05 2.81 -15.65
CA ILE A 367 9.63 3.00 -16.99
C ILE A 367 9.04 2.00 -17.99
N ALA A 368 8.81 0.75 -17.59
CA ALA A 368 8.19 -0.26 -18.43
C ALA A 368 6.68 -0.02 -18.65
N ALA A 369 6.00 0.62 -17.69
CA ALA A 369 4.55 0.82 -17.74
C ALA A 369 4.08 1.68 -18.90
N VAL A 370 4.81 2.76 -19.19
CA VAL A 370 4.44 3.67 -20.27
C VAL A 370 4.47 3.01 -21.65
N PRO A 371 5.57 2.42 -22.14
CA PRO A 371 5.59 1.84 -23.48
C PRO A 371 4.59 0.68 -23.62
N ILE A 372 4.45 -0.16 -22.59
CA ILE A 372 3.53 -1.30 -22.60
C ILE A 372 2.09 -0.82 -22.69
N THR A 373 1.69 0.11 -21.81
CA THR A 373 0.32 0.62 -21.79
C THR A 373 0.01 1.41 -23.05
N THR A 374 0.98 2.19 -23.55
CA THR A 374 0.83 2.95 -24.81
C THR A 374 0.59 2.01 -25.98
N ALA A 375 1.36 0.92 -26.10
CA ALA A 375 1.19 -0.05 -27.16
C ALA A 375 -0.18 -0.74 -27.10
N LEU A 376 -0.60 -1.17 -25.91
CA LEU A 376 -1.89 -1.83 -25.71
C LEU A 376 -3.07 -0.90 -25.98
N ALA A 377 -3.02 0.33 -25.46
CA ALA A 377 -4.04 1.34 -25.68
C ALA A 377 -4.12 1.74 -27.17
N ALA A 378 -2.99 1.91 -27.85
CA ALA A 378 -2.97 2.26 -29.27
C ALA A 378 -3.52 1.12 -30.14
N ALA A 379 -3.19 -0.13 -29.79
CA ALA A 379 -3.75 -1.30 -30.46
C ALA A 379 -5.26 -1.41 -30.26
N LEU A 380 -5.74 -1.25 -29.02
CA LEU A 380 -7.18 -1.29 -28.74
C LEU A 380 -7.93 -0.12 -29.40
N ALA A 381 -7.40 1.09 -29.33
CA ALA A 381 -8.00 2.26 -29.97
C ALA A 381 -8.19 2.05 -31.49
N LEU A 382 -7.20 1.51 -32.19
CA LEU A 382 -7.24 1.36 -33.65
C LEU A 382 -7.95 0.11 -34.15
N TYR A 383 -7.83 -1.01 -33.42
CA TYR A 383 -8.28 -2.31 -33.90
C TYR A 383 -9.57 -2.81 -33.22
N HIS A 384 -10.21 -2.02 -32.35
CA HIS A 384 -11.44 -2.44 -31.67
C HIS A 384 -12.58 -2.80 -32.64
N GLU A 385 -12.64 -2.20 -33.83
CA GLU A 385 -13.66 -2.50 -34.84
C GLU A 385 -13.49 -3.90 -35.45
N HIS A 386 -12.27 -4.43 -35.43
CA HIS A 386 -11.96 -5.78 -35.92
C HIS A 386 -12.28 -6.88 -34.90
N LEU A 387 -12.73 -6.51 -33.68
CA LEU A 387 -13.06 -7.45 -32.62
C LEU A 387 -14.42 -8.15 -32.81
N GLY A 388 -15.11 -7.87 -33.92
CA GLY A 388 -16.31 -8.58 -34.35
C GLY A 388 -17.40 -8.60 -33.26
N GLY A 389 -17.89 -9.80 -32.92
CA GLY A 389 -18.96 -10.00 -31.93
C GLY A 389 -18.60 -9.67 -30.47
N LEU A 390 -17.33 -9.39 -30.16
CA LEU A 390 -16.90 -9.02 -28.80
C LEU A 390 -17.07 -7.51 -28.51
N ARG A 391 -17.26 -6.68 -29.55
CA ARG A 391 -17.39 -5.22 -29.40
C ARG A 391 -18.51 -4.80 -28.42
N PRO A 392 -19.73 -5.39 -28.44
CA PRO A 392 -20.79 -5.01 -27.50
C PRO A 392 -20.43 -5.31 -26.04
N TRP A 393 -19.56 -6.30 -25.80
CA TRP A 393 -19.16 -6.73 -24.46
C TRP A 393 -18.01 -5.89 -23.87
N LEU A 394 -17.23 -5.20 -24.70
CA LEU A 394 -16.07 -4.39 -24.26
C LEU A 394 -16.43 -2.93 -23.93
N GLY A 395 -17.70 -2.55 -24.09
CA GLY A 395 -18.16 -1.20 -23.81
C GLY A 395 -17.66 -0.13 -24.80
N PRO A 396 -17.94 1.15 -24.52
CA PRO A 396 -17.53 2.25 -25.38
C PRO A 396 -16.01 2.47 -25.39
N ALA A 397 -15.53 3.28 -26.34
CA ALA A 397 -14.12 3.68 -26.38
C ALA A 397 -13.74 4.50 -25.14
N ASN A 398 -14.60 5.47 -24.78
CA ASN A 398 -14.46 6.30 -23.59
C ASN A 398 -15.73 6.25 -22.70
N ALA A 399 -15.55 6.46 -21.39
CA ALA A 399 -16.66 6.50 -20.44
C ALA A 399 -17.69 7.63 -20.69
N GLY A 400 -17.34 8.63 -21.51
CA GLY A 400 -18.20 9.78 -21.85
C GLY A 400 -19.13 9.57 -23.05
N ASP A 401 -18.87 8.58 -23.91
CA ASP A 401 -19.61 8.41 -25.18
C ASP A 401 -21.02 7.85 -25.00
N GLY A 402 -21.40 7.46 -23.77
CA GLY A 402 -22.73 6.91 -23.44
C GLY A 402 -23.81 7.96 -23.12
N HIS A 403 -23.45 9.25 -23.07
CA HIS A 403 -24.39 10.36 -22.85
C HIS A 403 -24.47 11.26 -24.08
N VAL A 404 -24.86 10.70 -25.21
CA VAL A 404 -25.41 11.48 -26.33
C VAL A 404 -26.77 10.88 -26.62
N HIS A 405 -27.81 11.51 -26.05
CA HIS A 405 -29.21 11.24 -26.37
C HIS A 405 -29.56 11.85 -27.73
#